data_AF-A0A090QKA7-F1
#
_entry.id   AF-A0A090QKA7-F1
#
_cell.length_a   1.000
_cell.length_b   1.000
_cell.length_c   1.000
_cell.angle_alpha   90.00
_cell.angle_beta   90.00
_cell.angle_gamma   90.00
#
_symmetry.space_group_name_H-M   'P 1'
#
loop_
_entity.id
_entity.type
_entity.pdbx_description
1 polymer ?
#
loop_
_entity_poly.entity_id
_entity_poly.type
_entity_poly.pdbx_seq_one_letter_code
_entity_poly.pdbx_strand_id
1 'polypeptide(L)'
;MFKHLKIPRSFHQFNLKNAIIWLGLLMFGIYVGFPSKEFITAIYIYLLSLVLISRLNLFLKIALTFLLLAFFGWFYRQYFLLIPFLALVIYGLSYIKIKNRVLTVLVVGILTACFMSLSYGLVKGEFMSQGSREALNKRRVERGDSNAATMIVSPVETDTFHGEAFGIVYGFFTVNLPVTGLRFILKPHVIAFVIWQLGLFIYLLYLYSIVLKNKEKYLHEQWVFHLLFAYFVIQGVFEPDLGSAVKHKLGVFPWIWLAFYYNKGLIKRPTKIKRYVFKLAKNN
;
A
#
# COMPACT_ATOMS: atom_id res chain seq x y z
N MET A 1 0.72 12.43 -15.36
CA MET A 1 1.14 11.80 -14.08
C MET A 1 2.66 11.85 -13.87
N PHE A 2 3.47 11.18 -14.70
CA PHE A 2 4.89 10.98 -14.38
C PHE A 2 5.82 12.22 -14.51
N LYS A 3 5.42 13.28 -15.22
CA LYS A 3 6.24 14.50 -15.39
C LYS A 3 6.65 15.15 -14.06
N HIS A 4 5.75 15.20 -13.08
CA HIS A 4 6.05 15.75 -11.75
C HIS A 4 6.67 14.74 -10.79
N LEU A 5 6.45 13.44 -11.02
CA LEU A 5 7.10 12.36 -10.27
C LEU A 5 8.59 12.22 -10.60
N LYS A 6 9.08 12.92 -11.63
CA LYS A 6 10.45 12.91 -12.18
C LYS A 6 10.96 11.51 -12.51
N ILE A 7 11.38 11.30 -13.77
CA ILE A 7 12.02 10.03 -14.16
C ILE A 7 13.44 9.98 -13.58
N PRO A 8 13.80 8.96 -12.78
CA PRO A 8 15.15 8.79 -12.28
C PRO A 8 16.15 8.61 -13.41
N ARG A 9 17.35 9.18 -13.28
CA ARG A 9 18.42 9.01 -14.30
C ARG A 9 18.76 7.55 -14.57
N SER A 10 18.66 6.69 -13.55
CA SER A 10 18.92 5.25 -13.66
C SER A 10 17.74 4.44 -14.21
N PHE A 11 16.66 5.09 -14.69
CA PHE A 11 15.46 4.38 -15.13
C PHE A 11 15.69 3.53 -16.37
N HIS A 12 16.64 3.90 -17.24
CA HIS A 12 16.99 3.17 -18.46
C HIS A 12 17.81 1.89 -18.20
N GLN A 13 18.38 1.72 -17.01
CA GLN A 13 19.29 0.61 -16.72
C GLN A 13 18.49 -0.69 -16.50
N PHE A 14 18.87 -1.77 -17.18
CA PHE A 14 18.25 -3.08 -16.96
C PHE A 14 18.70 -3.66 -15.61
N ASN A 15 17.81 -3.64 -14.62
CA ASN A 15 18.01 -4.25 -13.31
C ASN A 15 16.66 -4.72 -12.76
N LEU A 16 16.68 -5.60 -11.75
CA LEU A 16 15.47 -6.20 -11.16
C LEU A 16 14.43 -5.13 -10.77
N LYS A 17 14.88 -4.04 -10.13
CA LYS A 17 14.02 -2.94 -9.70
C LYS A 17 13.27 -2.30 -10.87
N ASN A 18 13.98 -1.96 -11.94
CA ASN A 18 13.38 -1.30 -13.11
C ASN A 18 12.53 -2.28 -13.91
N ALA A 19 12.92 -3.56 -14.01
CA ALA A 19 12.12 -4.59 -14.67
C ALA A 19 10.74 -4.75 -14.00
N ILE A 20 10.68 -4.79 -12.66
CA ILE A 20 9.40 -4.82 -11.91
C ILE A 20 8.56 -3.58 -12.21
N ILE A 21 9.18 -2.40 -12.23
CA ILE A 21 8.48 -1.14 -12.50
C ILE A 21 7.99 -1.07 -13.95
N TRP A 22 8.76 -1.51 -14.93
CA TRP A 22 8.36 -1.51 -16.34
C TRP A 22 7.19 -2.46 -16.58
N LEU A 23 7.23 -3.66 -16.01
CA LEU A 23 6.10 -4.59 -16.07
C LEU A 23 4.86 -3.98 -15.40
N GLY A 24 5.03 -3.34 -14.25
CA GLY A 24 3.95 -2.63 -13.57
C GLY A 24 3.38 -1.47 -14.38
N LEU A 25 4.21 -0.70 -15.11
CA LEU A 25 3.76 0.36 -16.00
C LEU A 25 2.98 -0.16 -17.20
N LEU A 26 3.43 -1.28 -17.78
CA LEU A 26 2.71 -1.96 -18.86
C LEU A 26 1.33 -2.40 -18.39
N MET A 27 1.26 -3.06 -17.23
CA MET A 27 -0.01 -3.47 -16.63
C MET A 27 -0.87 -2.26 -16.22
N PHE A 28 -0.27 -1.19 -15.71
CA PHE A 28 -0.96 0.06 -15.39
C PHE A 28 -1.63 0.64 -16.64
N GLY A 29 -0.95 0.67 -17.79
CA GLY A 29 -1.53 1.10 -19.05
C GLY A 29 -2.75 0.26 -19.46
N ILE A 30 -2.67 -1.06 -19.30
CA ILE A 30 -3.76 -1.98 -19.67
C ILE A 30 -4.97 -1.86 -18.72
N TYR A 31 -4.74 -1.87 -17.41
CA TYR A 31 -5.82 -1.97 -16.41
C TYR A 31 -6.34 -0.62 -15.93
N VAL A 32 -5.55 0.45 -16.04
CA VAL A 32 -5.88 1.79 -15.54
C VAL A 32 -6.03 2.79 -16.70
N GLY A 33 -5.65 2.42 -17.93
CA GLY A 33 -5.66 3.34 -19.09
C GLY A 33 -7.04 3.81 -19.56
N PHE A 34 -8.13 3.21 -19.07
CA PHE A 34 -9.50 3.59 -19.40
C PHE A 34 -10.25 4.17 -18.19
N PRO A 35 -11.21 5.10 -18.39
CA PRO A 35 -12.03 5.65 -17.32
C PRO A 35 -12.72 4.55 -16.52
N SER A 36 -12.29 4.38 -15.27
CA SER A 36 -12.70 3.32 -14.37
C SER A 36 -12.53 3.79 -12.93
N LYS A 37 -12.97 2.98 -11.96
CA LYS A 37 -12.77 3.36 -10.57
C LYS A 37 -11.29 3.40 -10.19
N GLU A 38 -10.50 2.60 -10.87
CA GLU A 38 -9.08 2.37 -10.71
C GLU A 38 -8.31 3.55 -11.29
N PHE A 39 -8.77 4.08 -12.43
CA PHE A 39 -8.26 5.32 -13.03
C PHE A 39 -8.44 6.52 -12.11
N ILE A 40 -9.65 6.71 -11.57
CA ILE A 40 -9.93 7.79 -10.60
C ILE A 40 -9.06 7.63 -9.35
N THR A 41 -8.91 6.38 -8.86
CA THR A 41 -8.04 6.06 -7.72
C THR A 41 -6.58 6.43 -8.02
N ALA A 42 -6.06 6.07 -9.20
CA ALA A 42 -4.70 6.40 -9.59
C ALA A 42 -4.44 7.90 -9.69
N ILE A 43 -5.41 8.67 -10.22
CA ILE A 43 -5.33 10.14 -10.22
C ILE A 43 -5.30 10.68 -8.79
N TYR A 44 -6.18 10.18 -7.92
CA TYR A 44 -6.25 10.64 -6.53
C TYR A 44 -4.98 10.33 -5.74
N ILE A 45 -4.46 9.11 -5.89
CA ILE A 45 -3.19 8.69 -5.28
C ILE A 45 -2.00 9.47 -5.86
N TYR A 46 -2.07 9.86 -7.13
CA TYR A 46 -1.10 10.79 -7.69
C TYR A 46 -1.15 12.17 -7.04
N LEU A 47 -2.33 12.74 -6.78
CA LEU A 47 -2.47 14.01 -6.05
C LEU A 47 -1.88 13.92 -4.63
N LEU A 48 -2.16 12.82 -3.92
CA LEU A 48 -1.52 12.51 -2.63
C LEU A 48 0.00 12.43 -2.74
N SER A 49 0.51 11.87 -3.84
CA SER A 49 1.96 11.79 -4.11
C SER A 49 2.60 13.17 -4.28
N LEU A 50 1.86 14.18 -4.77
CA LEU A 50 2.36 15.57 -4.83
C LEU A 50 2.58 16.15 -3.43
N VAL A 51 1.68 15.86 -2.48
CA VAL A 51 1.86 16.22 -1.06
C VAL A 51 3.12 15.55 -0.51
N LEU A 52 3.31 14.26 -0.79
CA LEU A 52 4.48 13.49 -0.33
C LEU A 52 5.80 14.03 -0.91
N ILE A 53 5.82 14.49 -2.16
CA ILE A 53 6.99 15.08 -2.84
C ILE A 53 7.27 16.52 -2.42
N SER A 54 6.28 17.23 -1.88
CA SER A 54 6.39 18.64 -1.50
C SER A 54 7.51 18.90 -0.47
N ARG A 55 7.90 20.17 -0.32
CA ARG A 55 8.86 20.62 0.70
C ARG A 55 8.25 20.82 2.10
N LEU A 56 7.01 20.36 2.30
CA LEU A 56 6.35 20.44 3.60
C LEU A 56 7.12 19.64 4.66
N ASN A 57 6.99 20.04 5.92
CA ASN A 57 7.51 19.25 7.03
C ASN A 57 6.74 17.92 7.13
N LEU A 58 7.29 16.96 7.87
CA LEU A 58 6.69 15.62 7.94
C LEU A 58 5.29 15.65 8.56
N PHE A 59 5.11 16.43 9.63
CA PHE A 59 3.82 16.56 10.30
C PHE A 59 2.71 17.01 9.34
N LEU A 60 2.95 18.05 8.55
CA LEU A 60 2.00 18.53 7.55
C LEU A 60 1.75 17.50 6.44
N LYS A 61 2.77 16.74 6.03
CA LYS A 61 2.56 15.64 5.08
C LYS A 61 1.66 14.56 5.67
N ILE A 62 1.87 14.16 6.93
CA ILE A 62 1.03 13.20 7.64
C ILE A 62 -0.41 13.73 7.73
N ALA A 63 -0.60 14.96 8.24
CA ALA A 63 -1.92 15.56 8.40
C ALA A 63 -2.68 15.67 7.07
N LEU A 64 -2.04 16.19 6.01
CA LEU A 64 -2.68 16.34 4.70
C LEU A 64 -2.98 14.99 4.05
N THR A 65 -2.06 14.02 4.13
CA THR A 65 -2.33 12.67 3.58
C THR A 65 -3.43 11.96 4.35
N PHE A 66 -3.52 12.15 5.67
CA PHE A 66 -4.63 11.65 6.49
C PHE A 66 -5.97 12.26 6.03
N LEU A 67 -6.05 13.59 5.97
CA LEU A 67 -7.28 14.31 5.59
C LEU A 67 -7.76 13.95 4.19
N LEU A 68 -6.84 13.90 3.22
CA LEU A 68 -7.17 13.55 1.84
C LEU A 68 -7.61 12.07 1.73
N LEU A 69 -6.94 11.13 2.41
CA LEU A 69 -7.38 9.74 2.43
C LEU A 69 -8.72 9.56 3.13
N ALA A 70 -8.99 10.31 4.20
CA ALA A 70 -10.28 10.30 4.88
C ALA A 70 -11.39 10.84 3.98
N PHE A 71 -11.15 11.96 3.29
CA PHE A 71 -12.09 12.53 2.30
C PHE A 71 -12.39 11.51 1.18
N PHE A 72 -11.36 10.93 0.59
CA PHE A 72 -11.55 9.93 -0.47
C PHE A 72 -12.24 8.66 0.01
N GLY A 73 -11.91 8.23 1.24
CA GLY A 73 -12.58 7.14 1.92
C GLY A 73 -14.07 7.38 2.05
N TRP A 74 -14.44 8.56 2.56
CA TRP A 74 -15.82 8.94 2.80
C TRP A 74 -16.68 8.98 1.52
N PHE A 75 -16.17 9.59 0.45
CA PHE A 75 -16.97 9.85 -0.74
C PHE A 75 -16.84 8.80 -1.85
N TYR A 76 -15.78 7.99 -1.87
CA TYR A 76 -15.47 7.17 -3.05
C TYR A 76 -15.16 5.71 -2.73
N ARG A 77 -14.17 5.45 -1.88
CA ARG A 77 -13.75 4.08 -1.52
C ARG A 77 -13.61 3.93 -0.01
N GLN A 78 -14.69 3.53 0.66
CA GLN A 78 -14.81 3.48 2.12
C GLN A 78 -13.60 2.89 2.86
N TYR A 79 -13.03 1.78 2.39
CA TYR A 79 -11.87 1.15 3.03
C TYR A 79 -10.59 2.02 3.01
N PHE A 80 -10.51 3.06 2.18
CA PHE A 80 -9.39 4.03 2.22
C PHE A 80 -9.35 4.84 3.52
N LEU A 81 -10.47 4.95 4.24
CA LEU A 81 -10.52 5.59 5.57
C LEU A 81 -9.62 4.86 6.59
N LEU A 82 -9.40 3.56 6.39
CA LEU A 82 -8.63 2.71 7.31
C LEU A 82 -7.12 2.82 7.08
N ILE A 83 -6.69 3.16 5.87
CA ILE A 83 -5.27 3.26 5.49
C ILE A 83 -4.51 4.26 6.37
N PRO A 84 -4.94 5.53 6.53
CA PRO A 84 -4.15 6.50 7.28
C PRO A 84 -4.12 6.18 8.78
N PHE A 85 -5.19 5.58 9.33
CA PHE A 85 -5.21 5.09 10.72
C PHE A 85 -4.17 3.99 10.93
N LEU A 86 -4.17 2.97 10.06
CA LEU A 86 -3.22 1.88 10.14
C LEU A 86 -1.77 2.36 9.92
N ALA A 87 -1.55 3.29 8.99
CA ALA A 87 -0.25 3.90 8.75
C ALA A 87 0.29 4.67 9.97
N LEU A 88 -0.58 5.34 10.75
CA LEU A 88 -0.20 6.01 11.99
C LEU A 88 0.21 5.02 13.09
N VAL A 89 -0.52 3.91 13.24
CA VAL A 89 -0.15 2.84 14.18
C VAL A 89 1.23 2.27 13.82
N ILE A 90 1.44 1.94 12.54
CA ILE A 90 2.73 1.49 12.02
C ILE A 90 3.83 2.54 12.27
N TYR A 91 3.52 3.82 12.07
CA TYR A 91 4.45 4.92 12.32
C TYR A 91 4.88 5.00 13.79
N GLY A 92 3.93 4.92 14.74
CA GLY A 92 4.21 4.90 16.17
C GLY A 92 5.13 3.73 16.57
N LEU A 93 4.86 2.53 16.04
CA LEU A 93 5.68 1.33 16.33
C LEU A 93 7.12 1.44 15.84
N SER A 94 7.36 2.21 14.77
CA SER A 94 8.69 2.38 14.22
C SER A 94 9.68 3.08 15.17
N TYR A 95 9.18 3.68 16.24
CA TYR A 95 10.00 4.26 17.32
C TYR A 95 10.50 3.22 18.32
N ILE A 96 9.88 2.04 18.39
CA ILE A 96 10.25 0.97 19.31
C ILE A 96 11.47 0.20 18.75
N LYS A 97 12.48 -0.03 19.60
CA LYS A 97 13.71 -0.73 19.20
C LYS A 97 13.47 -2.25 19.16
N ILE A 98 13.15 -2.78 17.98
CA ILE A 98 12.94 -4.22 17.76
C ILE A 98 13.93 -4.77 16.72
N LYS A 99 14.36 -6.03 16.88
CA LYS A 99 15.37 -6.70 16.04
C LYS A 99 14.92 -6.83 14.58
N ASN A 100 13.72 -7.36 14.33
CA ASN A 100 13.17 -7.50 12.97
C ASN A 100 12.02 -6.51 12.71
N ARG A 101 12.36 -5.22 12.52
CA ARG A 101 11.38 -4.14 12.40
C ARG A 101 10.35 -4.33 11.29
N VAL A 102 10.76 -4.88 10.14
CA VAL A 102 9.83 -5.10 9.00
C VAL A 102 8.77 -6.13 9.38
N LEU A 103 9.19 -7.29 9.89
CA LEU A 103 8.26 -8.33 10.31
C LEU A 103 7.32 -7.81 11.41
N THR A 104 7.85 -7.09 12.39
CA THR A 104 7.03 -6.48 13.44
C THR A 104 5.98 -5.53 12.87
N VAL A 105 6.36 -4.63 11.96
CA VAL A 105 5.40 -3.70 11.34
C VAL A 105 4.30 -4.46 10.62
N LEU A 106 4.63 -5.52 9.87
CA LEU A 106 3.62 -6.33 9.17
C LEU A 106 2.69 -7.04 10.16
N VAL A 107 3.26 -7.73 11.14
CA VAL A 107 2.49 -8.49 12.14
C VAL A 107 1.56 -7.55 12.90
N VAL A 108 2.07 -6.41 13.39
CA VAL A 108 1.21 -5.47 14.12
C VAL A 108 0.22 -4.79 13.19
N GLY A 109 0.56 -4.53 11.92
CA GLY A 109 -0.38 -4.05 10.93
C GLY A 109 -1.58 -5.01 10.76
N ILE A 110 -1.29 -6.30 10.63
CA ILE A 110 -2.31 -7.36 10.53
C ILE A 110 -3.12 -7.45 11.83
N LEU A 111 -2.48 -7.48 12.99
CA LEU A 111 -3.17 -7.51 14.29
C LEU A 111 -4.06 -6.30 14.50
N THR A 112 -3.62 -5.11 14.05
CA THR A 112 -4.42 -3.89 14.09
C THR A 112 -5.63 -4.02 13.18
N ALA A 113 -5.49 -4.59 11.98
CA ALA A 113 -6.62 -4.87 11.10
C ALA A 113 -7.62 -5.87 11.72
N CYS A 114 -7.13 -6.93 12.40
CA CYS A 114 -7.98 -7.84 13.15
C CYS A 114 -8.74 -7.13 14.28
N PHE A 115 -8.07 -6.25 15.04
CA PHE A 115 -8.68 -5.45 16.08
C PHE A 115 -9.74 -4.46 15.54
N MET A 116 -9.46 -3.85 14.39
CA MET A 116 -10.42 -2.98 13.71
C MET A 116 -11.66 -3.76 13.26
N SER A 117 -11.46 -4.95 12.68
CA SER A 117 -12.58 -5.80 12.25
C SER A 117 -13.41 -6.30 13.43
N LEU A 118 -12.77 -6.70 14.53
CA LEU A 118 -13.42 -6.99 15.80
C LEU A 118 -14.30 -5.84 16.28
N SER A 119 -13.73 -4.64 16.34
CA SER A 119 -14.43 -3.44 16.79
C SER A 119 -15.63 -3.13 15.89
N TYR A 120 -15.49 -3.33 14.58
CA TYR A 120 -16.58 -3.20 13.62
C TYR A 120 -17.68 -4.25 13.83
N GLY A 121 -17.31 -5.52 14.05
CA GLY A 121 -18.24 -6.62 14.34
C GLY A 121 -19.07 -6.38 15.60
N LEU A 122 -18.47 -5.83 16.66
CA LEU A 122 -19.18 -5.46 17.88
C LEU A 122 -20.23 -4.36 17.66
N VAL A 123 -19.99 -3.44 16.70
CA VAL A 123 -20.89 -2.31 16.42
C VAL A 123 -21.96 -2.64 15.37
N LYS A 124 -21.60 -3.46 14.37
CA LYS A 124 -22.45 -3.73 13.19
C LYS A 124 -23.09 -5.12 13.18
N GLY A 125 -22.62 -6.04 14.01
CA GLY A 125 -23.10 -7.43 14.05
C GLY A 125 -22.52 -8.35 12.98
N GLU A 126 -21.63 -7.84 12.10
CA GLU A 126 -20.91 -8.61 11.09
C GLU A 126 -19.45 -8.15 11.00
N PHE A 127 -18.52 -9.07 10.71
CA PHE A 127 -17.11 -8.72 10.55
C PHE A 127 -16.80 -8.09 9.18
N MET A 128 -15.67 -7.38 9.08
CA MET A 128 -15.32 -6.65 7.85
C MET A 128 -15.18 -7.57 6.63
N SER A 129 -14.46 -8.69 6.75
CA SER A 129 -14.26 -9.59 5.61
C SER A 129 -15.52 -10.39 5.25
N GLN A 130 -16.35 -10.70 6.26
CA GLN A 130 -17.67 -11.32 6.10
C GLN A 130 -18.61 -10.45 5.25
N GLY A 131 -18.85 -9.21 5.66
CA GLY A 131 -19.79 -8.30 4.99
C GLY A 131 -19.31 -7.78 3.63
N SER A 132 -18.01 -7.94 3.32
CA SER A 132 -17.41 -7.47 2.07
C SER A 132 -17.04 -8.62 1.12
N ARG A 133 -15.84 -9.18 1.28
CA ARG A 133 -15.26 -10.20 0.40
C ARG A 133 -16.12 -11.45 0.33
N GLU A 134 -16.44 -12.05 1.48
CA GLU A 134 -17.09 -13.36 1.50
C GLU A 134 -18.55 -13.25 0.99
N ALA A 135 -19.27 -12.20 1.38
CA ALA A 135 -20.60 -11.91 0.85
C ALA A 135 -20.60 -11.68 -0.68
N LEU A 136 -19.62 -10.95 -1.20
CA LEU A 136 -19.49 -10.73 -2.65
C LEU A 136 -19.15 -12.03 -3.39
N ASN A 137 -18.26 -12.85 -2.84
CA ASN A 137 -17.86 -14.11 -3.44
C ASN A 137 -19.01 -15.12 -3.49
N LYS A 138 -19.82 -15.24 -2.42
CA LYS A 138 -21.04 -16.07 -2.42
C LYS A 138 -21.99 -15.67 -3.56
N ARG A 139 -22.30 -14.38 -3.68
CA ARG A 139 -23.17 -13.86 -4.76
C ARG A 139 -22.63 -14.14 -6.16
N ARG A 140 -21.32 -14.15 -6.35
CA ARG A 140 -20.68 -14.44 -7.65
C ARG A 140 -20.79 -15.92 -8.02
N VAL A 141 -20.63 -16.82 -7.05
CA VAL A 141 -20.82 -18.27 -7.27
C VAL A 141 -22.26 -18.55 -7.66
N GLU A 142 -23.22 -18.00 -6.91
CA GLU A 142 -24.66 -18.17 -7.18
C GLU A 142 -25.07 -17.68 -8.58
N ARG A 143 -24.37 -16.67 -9.11
CA ARG A 143 -24.63 -16.09 -10.44
C ARG A 143 -23.81 -16.72 -11.58
N GLY A 144 -22.92 -17.66 -11.28
CA GLY A 144 -22.04 -18.27 -12.29
C GLY A 144 -21.04 -17.29 -12.92
N ASP A 145 -20.58 -16.28 -12.17
CA ASP A 145 -19.62 -15.28 -12.68
C ASP A 145 -18.26 -15.93 -12.98
N SER A 146 -17.69 -15.67 -14.17
CA SER A 146 -16.37 -16.20 -14.56
C SER A 146 -15.22 -15.70 -13.67
N ASN A 147 -15.38 -14.56 -12.98
CA ASN A 147 -14.43 -14.05 -11.99
C ASN A 147 -14.38 -14.89 -10.72
N ALA A 148 -15.36 -15.79 -10.51
CA ALA A 148 -15.35 -16.75 -9.42
C ALA A 148 -14.14 -17.68 -9.47
N ALA A 149 -13.55 -17.92 -10.65
CA ALA A 149 -12.40 -18.82 -10.78
C ALA A 149 -11.20 -18.35 -9.94
N THR A 150 -10.99 -17.05 -9.76
CA THR A 150 -9.82 -16.50 -9.05
C THR A 150 -10.17 -15.93 -7.68
N MET A 151 -11.30 -16.34 -7.10
CA MET A 151 -11.76 -15.85 -5.80
C MET A 151 -10.78 -16.18 -4.68
N ILE A 152 -10.70 -15.28 -3.71
CA ILE A 152 -10.00 -15.48 -2.46
C ILE A 152 -11.05 -15.86 -1.42
N VAL A 153 -11.11 -17.15 -1.08
CA VAL A 153 -12.03 -17.67 -0.06
C VAL A 153 -11.23 -18.07 1.15
N SER A 154 -11.62 -17.55 2.32
CA SER A 154 -11.03 -17.99 3.58
C SER A 154 -11.30 -19.49 3.78
N PRO A 155 -10.28 -20.31 4.11
CA PRO A 155 -10.48 -21.70 4.49
C PRO A 155 -11.36 -21.91 5.73
N VAL A 156 -11.54 -20.86 6.54
CA VAL A 156 -12.38 -20.86 7.76
C VAL A 156 -13.46 -19.80 7.58
N GLU A 157 -14.69 -20.12 7.98
CA GLU A 157 -15.81 -19.17 7.93
C GLU A 157 -15.52 -17.93 8.78
N THR A 158 -15.92 -16.75 8.30
CA THR A 158 -15.54 -15.46 8.89
C THR A 158 -16.63 -14.86 9.78
N ASP A 159 -17.60 -15.66 10.20
CA ASP A 159 -18.71 -15.30 11.08
C ASP A 159 -18.34 -15.31 12.57
N THR A 160 -17.17 -15.87 12.90
CA THR A 160 -16.56 -15.86 14.24
C THR A 160 -15.31 -15.00 14.28
N PHE A 161 -14.91 -14.54 15.47
CA PHE A 161 -13.69 -13.72 15.62
C PHE A 161 -12.43 -14.45 15.11
N HIS A 162 -12.24 -15.72 15.50
CA HIS A 162 -11.07 -16.49 15.09
C HIS A 162 -11.08 -16.74 13.57
N GLY A 163 -12.26 -16.99 13.01
CA GLY A 163 -12.49 -17.09 11.58
C GLY A 163 -12.14 -15.82 10.82
N GLU A 164 -12.60 -14.65 11.29
CA GLU A 164 -12.27 -13.35 10.71
C GLU A 164 -10.77 -13.06 10.79
N ALA A 165 -10.14 -13.30 11.94
CA ALA A 165 -8.71 -13.09 12.11
C ALA A 165 -7.90 -13.98 11.14
N PHE A 166 -8.30 -15.24 10.99
CA PHE A 166 -7.71 -16.14 10.01
C PHE A 166 -7.96 -15.66 8.57
N GLY A 167 -9.17 -15.21 8.26
CA GLY A 167 -9.57 -14.67 6.96
C GLY A 167 -8.77 -13.43 6.55
N ILE A 168 -8.44 -12.55 7.50
CA ILE A 168 -7.58 -11.37 7.29
C ILE A 168 -6.14 -11.81 7.01
N VAL A 169 -5.58 -12.72 7.81
CA VAL A 169 -4.23 -13.25 7.63
C VAL A 169 -4.12 -13.95 6.26
N TYR A 170 -5.07 -14.82 5.96
CA TYR A 170 -5.15 -15.56 4.70
C TYR A 170 -5.27 -14.61 3.49
N GLY A 171 -6.14 -13.60 3.58
CA GLY A 171 -6.31 -12.59 2.54
C GLY A 171 -5.05 -11.77 2.30
N PHE A 172 -4.38 -11.34 3.38
CA PHE A 172 -3.10 -10.63 3.29
C PHE A 172 -2.04 -11.43 2.52
N PHE A 173 -1.85 -12.70 2.89
CA PHE A 173 -0.86 -13.55 2.22
C PHE A 173 -1.28 -13.89 0.79
N THR A 174 -2.55 -14.20 0.54
CA THR A 174 -3.03 -14.52 -0.81
C THR A 174 -2.88 -13.34 -1.78
N VAL A 175 -3.15 -12.10 -1.34
CA VAL A 175 -3.01 -10.90 -2.17
C VAL A 175 -1.55 -10.51 -2.39
N ASN A 176 -0.69 -10.69 -1.38
CA ASN A 176 0.70 -10.20 -1.45
C ASN A 176 1.70 -11.27 -1.91
N LEU A 177 1.39 -12.54 -1.68
CA LEU A 177 2.11 -13.74 -2.12
C LEU A 177 1.13 -14.69 -2.86
N PRO A 178 0.68 -14.34 -4.07
CA PRO A 178 -0.39 -15.04 -4.79
C PRO A 178 0.06 -16.38 -5.41
N VAL A 179 0.67 -17.26 -4.62
CA VAL A 179 1.16 -18.58 -5.06
C VAL A 179 0.00 -19.45 -5.54
N THR A 180 -1.21 -19.25 -5.00
CA THR A 180 -2.45 -19.89 -5.48
C THR A 180 -2.76 -19.57 -6.95
N GLY A 181 -2.29 -18.42 -7.45
CA GLY A 181 -2.42 -18.03 -8.86
C GLY A 181 -1.66 -18.93 -9.83
N LEU A 182 -0.68 -19.71 -9.36
CA LEU A 182 0.07 -20.66 -10.20
C LEU A 182 -0.80 -21.79 -10.76
N ARG A 183 -1.98 -22.05 -10.15
CA ARG A 183 -2.98 -22.98 -10.69
C ARG A 183 -3.50 -22.56 -12.07
N PHE A 184 -3.37 -21.29 -12.43
CA PHE A 184 -3.77 -20.75 -13.73
C PHE A 184 -2.59 -20.66 -14.71
N ILE A 185 -1.74 -21.67 -14.77
CA ILE A 185 -0.53 -21.67 -15.62
C ILE A 185 -0.83 -21.45 -17.11
N LEU A 186 -2.01 -21.87 -17.57
CA LEU A 186 -2.49 -21.66 -18.93
C LEU A 186 -3.02 -20.23 -19.19
N LYS A 187 -3.10 -19.38 -18.16
CA LYS A 187 -3.52 -17.97 -18.27
C LYS A 187 -2.28 -17.07 -18.11
N PRO A 188 -1.60 -16.69 -19.21
CA PRO A 188 -0.32 -15.98 -19.15
C PRO A 188 -0.41 -14.63 -18.41
N HIS A 189 -1.55 -13.95 -18.46
CA HIS A 189 -1.79 -12.71 -17.71
C HIS A 189 -1.81 -12.93 -16.19
N VAL A 190 -2.30 -14.07 -15.70
CA VAL A 190 -2.28 -14.42 -14.26
C VAL A 190 -0.86 -14.70 -13.82
N ILE A 191 -0.09 -15.45 -14.61
CA ILE A 191 1.31 -15.77 -14.29
C ILE A 191 2.18 -14.51 -14.30
N ALA A 192 1.99 -13.61 -15.28
CA ALA A 192 2.67 -12.32 -15.31
C ALA A 192 2.37 -11.52 -14.03
N PHE A 193 1.12 -11.51 -13.57
CA PHE A 193 0.77 -10.88 -12.29
C PHE A 193 1.44 -11.55 -11.10
N VAL A 194 1.44 -12.88 -11.00
CA VAL A 194 2.06 -13.60 -9.88
C VAL A 194 3.55 -13.26 -9.79
N ILE A 195 4.26 -13.31 -10.92
CA ILE A 195 5.69 -12.96 -11.01
C ILE A 195 5.90 -11.50 -10.61
N TRP A 196 5.11 -10.59 -11.16
CA TRP A 196 5.19 -9.16 -10.85
C TRP A 196 4.95 -8.90 -9.37
N GLN A 197 3.90 -9.48 -8.79
CA GLN A 197 3.47 -9.27 -7.41
C GLN A 197 4.49 -9.82 -6.41
N LEU A 198 5.05 -11.01 -6.66
CA LEU A 198 6.10 -11.59 -5.83
C LEU A 198 7.37 -10.73 -5.88
N GLY A 199 7.81 -10.35 -7.08
CA GLY A 199 8.97 -9.46 -7.25
C GLY A 199 8.75 -8.11 -6.57
N LEU A 200 7.58 -7.50 -6.76
CA LEU A 200 7.18 -6.23 -6.16
C LEU A 200 7.22 -6.32 -4.63
N PHE A 201 6.55 -7.31 -4.04
CA PHE A 201 6.41 -7.41 -2.59
C PHE A 201 7.76 -7.70 -1.91
N ILE A 202 8.52 -8.66 -2.42
CA ILE A 202 9.86 -9.00 -1.88
C ILE A 202 10.80 -7.80 -1.98
N TYR A 203 10.82 -7.11 -3.13
CA TYR A 203 11.69 -5.95 -3.31
C TYR A 203 11.28 -4.78 -2.40
N LEU A 204 9.97 -4.54 -2.22
CA LEU A 204 9.48 -3.54 -1.27
C LEU A 204 9.87 -3.84 0.17
N LEU A 205 9.80 -5.11 0.61
CA LEU A 205 10.27 -5.51 1.94
C LEU A 205 11.76 -5.22 2.12
N TYR A 206 12.57 -5.52 1.11
CA TYR A 206 13.99 -5.19 1.12
C TYR A 206 14.23 -3.68 1.24
N LEU A 207 13.60 -2.86 0.39
CA LEU A 207 13.75 -1.39 0.44
C LEU A 207 13.26 -0.82 1.78
N TYR A 208 12.14 -1.33 2.28
CA TYR A 208 11.57 -0.87 3.55
C TYR A 208 12.50 -1.20 4.73
N SER A 209 13.15 -2.37 4.69
CA SER A 209 14.17 -2.73 5.70
C SER A 209 15.33 -1.72 5.75
N ILE A 210 15.78 -1.22 4.59
CA ILE A 210 16.85 -0.22 4.51
C ILE A 210 16.38 1.11 5.08
N VAL A 211 15.16 1.54 4.74
CA VAL A 211 14.57 2.79 5.23
C VAL A 211 14.38 2.76 6.75
N LEU A 212 13.84 1.66 7.30
CA LEU A 212 13.66 1.50 8.75
C LEU A 212 14.99 1.45 9.51
N LYS A 213 16.05 0.88 8.93
CA LYS A 213 17.40 0.90 9.52
C LYS A 213 17.99 2.31 9.56
N ASN A 214 17.69 3.13 8.55
CA ASN A 214 18.24 4.47 8.37
C ASN A 214 17.20 5.58 8.60
N LYS A 215 16.37 5.45 9.65
CA LYS A 215 15.19 6.30 9.88
C LYS A 215 15.49 7.80 9.95
N GLU A 216 16.64 8.19 10.50
CA GLU A 216 17.05 9.60 10.59
C GLU A 216 17.28 10.23 9.22
N LYS A 217 17.81 9.43 8.29
CA LYS A 217 18.05 9.88 6.92
C LYS A 217 16.79 9.85 6.08
N TYR A 218 15.88 8.91 6.31
CA TYR A 218 14.75 8.62 5.40
C TYR A 218 13.37 8.76 6.05
N LEU A 219 13.22 9.68 7.00
CA LEU A 219 11.99 9.84 7.79
C LEU A 219 10.75 10.16 6.92
N HIS A 220 10.90 10.93 5.83
CA HIS A 220 9.78 11.26 4.95
C HIS A 220 9.43 10.10 4.01
N GLU A 221 10.45 9.40 3.54
CA GLU A 221 10.34 8.20 2.70
C GLU A 221 9.67 7.07 3.50
N GLN A 222 10.00 6.95 4.78
CA GLN A 222 9.39 6.01 5.71
C GLN A 222 7.86 6.16 5.77
N TRP A 223 7.34 7.39 5.77
CA TRP A 223 5.89 7.63 5.74
C TRP A 223 5.23 7.06 4.47
N VAL A 224 5.91 7.15 3.32
CA VAL A 224 5.41 6.54 2.06
C VAL A 224 5.32 5.02 2.18
N PHE A 225 6.33 4.39 2.78
CA PHE A 225 6.29 2.96 3.04
C PHE A 225 5.17 2.59 4.01
N HIS A 226 4.90 3.39 5.05
CA HIS A 226 3.82 3.13 5.99
C HIS A 226 2.45 3.20 5.33
N LEU A 227 2.21 4.20 4.48
CA LEU A 227 0.99 4.29 3.68
C LEU A 227 0.83 3.09 2.74
N LEU A 228 1.91 2.70 2.05
CA LEU A 228 1.89 1.60 1.10
C LEU A 228 1.65 0.23 1.76
N PHE A 229 2.33 -0.05 2.88
CA PHE A 229 2.13 -1.31 3.61
C PHE A 229 0.81 -1.33 4.37
N ALA A 230 0.33 -0.20 4.89
CA ALA A 230 -1.03 -0.10 5.41
C ALA A 230 -2.06 -0.44 4.31
N TYR A 231 -1.87 0.10 3.10
CA TYR A 231 -2.71 -0.24 1.95
C TYR A 231 -2.67 -1.75 1.63
N PHE A 232 -1.50 -2.40 1.64
CA PHE A 232 -1.40 -3.85 1.40
C PHE A 232 -2.12 -4.70 2.45
N VAL A 233 -2.12 -4.27 3.71
CA VAL A 233 -2.89 -4.94 4.78
C VAL A 233 -4.38 -4.76 4.54
N ILE A 234 -4.86 -3.53 4.35
CA ILE A 234 -6.27 -3.25 4.09
C ILE A 234 -6.75 -3.95 2.82
N GLN A 235 -5.93 -4.00 1.77
CA GLN A 235 -6.25 -4.75 0.56
C GLN A 235 -6.49 -6.23 0.86
N GLY A 236 -5.67 -6.85 1.73
CA GLY A 236 -5.87 -8.24 2.14
C GLY A 236 -7.22 -8.51 2.84
N VAL A 237 -7.80 -7.51 3.50
CA VAL A 237 -9.09 -7.62 4.19
C VAL A 237 -10.26 -7.62 3.19
N PHE A 238 -10.24 -6.69 2.23
CA PHE A 238 -11.40 -6.39 1.39
C PHE A 238 -11.36 -7.00 -0.01
N GLU A 239 -10.20 -7.48 -0.48
CA GLU A 239 -10.04 -7.90 -1.87
C GLU A 239 -10.72 -9.25 -2.16
N PRO A 240 -11.66 -9.31 -3.11
CA PRO A 240 -12.45 -10.52 -3.34
C PRO A 240 -11.77 -11.58 -4.22
N ASP A 241 -10.92 -11.15 -5.14
CA ASP A 241 -10.30 -12.02 -6.15
C ASP A 241 -8.95 -11.48 -6.62
N LEU A 242 -8.11 -12.36 -7.19
CA LEU A 242 -6.76 -11.98 -7.64
C LEU A 242 -6.77 -10.94 -8.78
N GLY A 243 -7.78 -10.94 -9.65
CA GLY A 243 -7.88 -10.00 -10.77
C GLY A 243 -8.15 -8.57 -10.29
N SER A 244 -9.12 -8.41 -9.39
CA SER A 244 -9.41 -7.17 -8.68
C SER A 244 -8.20 -6.71 -7.85
N ALA A 245 -7.48 -7.66 -7.23
CA ALA A 245 -6.25 -7.37 -6.48
C ALA A 245 -5.19 -6.66 -7.32
N VAL A 246 -4.98 -7.12 -8.56
CA VAL A 246 -4.04 -6.49 -9.49
C VAL A 246 -4.47 -5.05 -9.77
N LYS A 247 -5.73 -4.86 -10.16
CA LYS A 247 -6.29 -3.58 -10.59
C LYS A 247 -6.20 -2.54 -9.48
N HIS A 248 -6.64 -2.89 -8.28
CA HIS A 248 -6.57 -2.00 -7.13
C HIS A 248 -5.11 -1.66 -6.77
N LYS A 249 -4.19 -2.63 -6.83
CA LYS A 249 -2.77 -2.38 -6.54
C LYS A 249 -2.10 -1.48 -7.58
N LEU A 250 -2.47 -1.60 -8.85
CA LEU A 250 -2.06 -0.65 -9.89
C LEU A 250 -2.69 0.74 -9.67
N GLY A 251 -3.88 0.81 -9.07
CA GLY A 251 -4.48 2.07 -8.62
C GLY A 251 -3.61 2.85 -7.64
N VAL A 252 -2.73 2.20 -6.87
CA VAL A 252 -1.77 2.86 -5.97
C VAL A 252 -0.34 2.97 -6.54
N PHE A 253 -0.17 2.76 -7.85
CA PHE A 253 1.14 2.76 -8.50
C PHE A 253 1.99 4.02 -8.24
N PRO A 254 1.45 5.25 -8.12
CA PRO A 254 2.26 6.41 -7.75
C PRO A 254 3.00 6.28 -6.41
N TRP A 255 2.41 5.61 -5.41
CA TRP A 255 3.09 5.31 -4.15
C TRP A 255 4.17 4.24 -4.31
N ILE A 256 3.89 3.21 -5.12
CA ILE A 256 4.88 2.19 -5.48
C ILE A 256 6.10 2.85 -6.14
N TRP A 257 5.87 3.77 -7.07
CA TRP A 257 6.92 4.56 -7.73
C TRP A 257 7.78 5.33 -6.73
N LEU A 258 7.15 6.05 -5.80
CA LEU A 258 7.86 6.79 -4.75
C LEU A 258 8.68 5.87 -3.84
N ALA A 259 8.14 4.71 -3.47
CA ALA A 259 8.84 3.73 -2.65
C ALA A 259 10.06 3.13 -3.37
N PHE A 260 9.93 2.75 -4.66
CA PHE A 260 11.02 2.17 -5.45
C PHE A 260 12.18 3.15 -5.70
N TYR A 261 11.86 4.43 -5.84
CA TYR A 261 12.84 5.48 -6.13
C TYR A 261 13.06 6.43 -4.94
N TYR A 262 12.83 5.95 -3.71
CA TYR A 262 12.94 6.74 -2.49
C TYR A 262 14.31 7.43 -2.36
N ASN A 263 15.39 6.77 -2.80
CA ASN A 263 16.76 7.27 -2.71
C ASN A 263 17.19 8.20 -3.86
N LYS A 264 16.28 8.53 -4.79
CA LYS A 264 16.57 9.38 -5.95
C LYS A 264 16.22 10.86 -5.73
N GLY A 265 15.95 11.25 -4.48
CA GLY A 265 15.63 12.64 -4.13
C GLY A 265 14.29 13.12 -4.66
N LEU A 266 13.36 12.19 -4.93
CA LEU A 266 11.99 12.52 -5.33
C LEU A 266 11.24 13.20 -4.18
N ILE A 267 11.42 12.70 -2.96
CA ILE A 267 10.77 13.20 -1.75
C ILE A 267 11.59 14.36 -1.19
N LYS A 268 11.04 15.58 -1.25
CA LYS A 268 11.74 16.78 -0.80
C LYS A 268 11.52 17.03 0.70
N ARG A 269 12.42 17.81 1.28
CA ARG A 269 12.44 18.21 2.70
C ARG A 269 12.38 19.74 2.80
N PRO A 270 11.93 20.30 3.92
CA PRO A 270 12.04 21.73 4.16
C PRO A 270 13.50 22.17 4.06
N THR A 271 13.76 23.27 3.35
CA THR A 271 15.08 23.89 3.34
C THR A 271 15.32 24.53 4.71
N LYS A 272 16.28 24.02 5.48
CA LYS A 272 16.73 24.71 6.70
C LYS A 272 17.40 26.02 6.27
N ILE A 273 16.76 27.16 6.52
CA ILE A 273 17.41 28.47 6.40
C ILE A 273 18.40 28.56 7.56
N LYS A 274 19.68 28.31 7.31
CA LYS A 274 20.72 28.64 8.29
C LYS A 274 20.82 30.17 8.34
N ARG A 275 20.24 30.80 9.35
CA ARG A 275 20.58 32.18 9.70
C ARG A 275 21.99 32.14 10.28
N TYR A 276 22.99 32.56 9.51
CA TYR A 276 24.32 32.82 10.04
C TYR A 276 24.20 34.05 10.95
N VAL A 277 24.30 33.83 12.26
CA VAL A 277 24.43 34.93 13.22
C VAL A 277 25.93 35.22 13.31
N PHE A 278 26.39 36.26 12.62
CA PHE A 278 27.75 36.76 12.83
C PHE A 278 27.81 37.37 14.24
N LYS A 279 28.50 36.71 15.17
CA LYS A 279 28.96 37.36 16.39
C LYS A 279 30.06 38.33 15.99
N LEU A 280 29.77 39.63 16.00
CA LEU A 280 30.82 40.65 16.00
C LEU A 280 31.65 40.45 17.27
N ALA A 281 32.91 40.06 17.10
CA ALA A 281 33.87 40.03 18.19
C ALA A 281 34.03 41.46 18.71
N LYS A 282 33.74 41.68 19.99
CA LYS A 282 34.18 42.90 20.69
C LYS A 282 35.69 42.79 20.83
N ASN A 283 36.43 43.60 20.08
CA ASN A 283 37.81 43.92 20.40
C ASN A 283 37.79 44.83 21.63
N ASN A 284 38.25 44.31 22.76
CA ASN A 284 38.70 45.11 23.90
C ASN A 284 40.22 45.22 23.83
#